data_AF-A0A7Z1S024-F1
#
_entry.id   AF-A0A7Z1S024-F1
#
_cell.length_a   1.000
_cell.length_b   1.000
_cell.length_c   1.000
_cell.angle_alpha   90.00
_cell.angle_beta   90.00
_cell.angle_gamma   90.00
#
_symmetry.space_group_name_H-M   'P 1'
#
loop_
_entity.id
_entity.type
_entity.pdbx_description
1 polymer ?
#
loop_
_entity_poly.entity_id
_entity_poly.type
_entity_poly.pdbx_seq_one_letter_code
_entity_poly.pdbx_strand_id
1 'polypeptide(L)'
;MNDQLTPINKDHLKKLIRAELELTWFDNKSASPDMSWVTPTVLETLFTELIAHTRGNQSKAARMLGINRGSFSKKLNQITSNKLGLVESL
;
A
#
# COMPACT_ATOMS: atom_id res chain seq x y z
N MET A 1 -20.10 -3.33 21.53
CA MET A 1 -18.73 -3.25 22.09
C MET A 1 -17.90 -2.48 21.09
N ASN A 2 -17.56 -1.23 21.41
CA ASN A 2 -16.77 -0.36 20.53
C ASN A 2 -15.30 -0.79 20.66
N ASP A 3 -14.84 -1.63 19.76
CA ASP A 3 -13.41 -1.81 19.52
C ASP A 3 -12.89 -0.47 18.99
N GLN A 4 -12.46 0.42 19.89
CA GLN A 4 -11.63 1.54 19.49
C GLN A 4 -10.35 0.95 18.92
N LEU A 5 -10.29 0.84 17.60
CA LEU A 5 -9.05 0.63 16.86
C LEU A 5 -8.03 1.61 17.44
N THR A 6 -7.01 1.06 18.09
CA THR A 6 -5.89 1.84 18.60
C THR A 6 -5.40 2.75 17.48
N PRO A 7 -5.21 4.05 17.72
CA PRO A 7 -4.65 4.94 16.71
C PRO A 7 -3.35 4.31 16.21
N ILE A 8 -3.21 4.16 14.89
CA ILE A 8 -1.96 3.68 14.29
C ILE A 8 -0.83 4.49 14.93
N ASN A 9 0.07 3.81 15.64
CA ASN A 9 1.22 4.48 16.25
C ASN A 9 2.15 4.92 15.11
N LYS A 10 2.02 6.19 14.74
CA LYS A 10 2.75 6.78 13.60
C LYS A 10 4.26 6.62 13.76
N ASP A 11 4.78 6.71 14.99
CA ASP A 11 6.22 6.58 15.25
C ASP A 11 6.69 5.14 15.11
N HIS A 12 5.86 4.19 15.54
CA HIS A 12 6.13 2.77 15.32
C HIS A 12 6.14 2.45 13.82
N LEU A 13 5.15 2.92 13.06
CA LEU A 13 5.09 2.70 11.61
C LEU A 13 6.30 3.31 10.90
N LYS A 14 6.71 4.54 11.28
CA LYS A 14 7.93 5.17 10.74
C LYS A 14 9.18 4.36 11.03
N LYS A 15 9.32 3.81 12.25
CA LYS A 15 10.45 2.96 12.62
C LYS A 15 10.50 1.68 11.78
N LEU A 16 9.36 1.04 11.55
CA LEU A 16 9.28 -0.15 10.70
C LEU A 16 9.63 0.16 9.24
N ILE A 17 9.04 1.21 8.66
CA ILE A 17 9.36 1.63 7.29
C ILE A 17 10.84 1.96 7.16
N ARG A 18 11.42 2.66 8.15
CA ARG A 18 12.84 2.97 8.17
C ARG A 18 13.68 1.69 8.16
N ALA A 19 13.42 0.76 9.09
CA ALA A 19 14.17 -0.49 9.19
C ALA A 19 14.13 -1.29 7.89
N GLU A 20 12.99 -1.35 7.21
CA GLU A 20 12.85 -2.03 5.92
C GLU A 20 13.67 -1.36 4.81
N LEU A 21 13.72 -0.02 4.80
CA LEU A 21 14.40 0.76 3.76
C LEU A 21 15.91 0.96 4.01
N GLU A 22 16.41 0.78 5.24
CA GLU A 22 17.84 0.96 5.58
C GLU A 22 18.75 0.13 4.64
N LEU A 23 18.33 -1.09 4.24
CA LEU A 23 19.09 -1.93 3.31
C LEU A 23 19.25 -1.30 1.91
N THR A 24 18.28 -0.49 1.48
CA THR A 24 18.35 0.25 0.20
C THR A 24 19.11 1.55 0.30
N TRP A 25 19.36 2.08 1.50
CA TRP A 25 20.08 3.33 1.72
C TRP A 25 21.59 3.18 1.52
N PHE A 26 22.11 1.99 1.80
CA PHE A 26 23.53 1.67 1.67
C PHE A 26 23.83 0.86 0.41
N ASP A 27 23.04 1.00 -0.66
CA ASP A 27 23.46 0.45 -1.95
C ASP A 27 24.73 1.19 -2.39
N ASN A 28 25.87 0.52 -2.25
CA ASN A 28 27.24 1.04 -2.38
C ASN A 28 27.57 1.70 -3.74
N LYS A 29 26.59 1.77 -4.65
CA LYS A 29 26.71 2.27 -6.01
C LYS A 29 26.24 3.72 -6.17
N SER A 30 25.43 4.27 -5.26
CA SER A 30 24.87 5.63 -5.43
C SER A 30 24.61 6.33 -4.08
N ALA A 31 24.99 7.60 -4.00
CA ALA A 31 24.66 8.48 -2.87
C ALA A 31 23.16 8.84 -2.80
N SER A 32 22.39 8.56 -3.86
CA SER A 32 20.95 8.77 -3.95
C SER A 32 20.29 7.52 -4.54
N PRO A 33 19.95 6.52 -3.72
CA PRO A 33 19.27 5.32 -4.18
C PRO A 33 17.86 5.65 -4.71
N ASP A 34 17.46 5.02 -5.82
CA ASP A 34 16.12 5.18 -6.37
C ASP A 34 15.08 4.46 -5.48
N MET A 35 14.09 5.22 -5.02
CA MET A 35 12.98 4.75 -4.18
C MET A 35 11.61 5.00 -4.82
N SER A 36 11.57 5.26 -6.13
CA SER A 36 10.32 5.46 -6.88
C SER A 36 9.31 4.32 -6.71
N TRP A 37 9.79 3.11 -6.39
CA TRP A 37 8.99 1.91 -6.13
C TRP A 37 8.24 1.91 -4.79
N VAL A 38 8.72 2.65 -3.77
CA VAL A 38 8.20 2.55 -2.39
C VAL A 38 6.73 2.96 -2.32
N THR A 39 6.38 4.11 -2.89
CA THR A 39 5.00 4.61 -2.85
C THR A 39 4.02 3.69 -3.61
N PRO A 40 4.31 3.24 -4.84
CA PRO A 40 3.53 2.21 -5.51
C PRO A 40 3.29 0.96 -4.67
N THR A 41 4.35 0.39 -4.06
CA THR A 41 4.26 -0.82 -3.24
C THR A 41 3.36 -0.62 -2.01
N VAL A 42 3.56 0.49 -1.28
CA VAL A 42 2.73 0.80 -0.10
C VAL A 42 1.25 0.97 -0.49
N LEU A 43 0.97 1.66 -1.60
CA LEU A 43 -0.40 1.85 -2.09
C LEU A 43 -1.03 0.53 -2.54
N GLU A 44 -0.28 -0.33 -3.22
CA GLU A 44 -0.78 -1.65 -3.63
C GLU A 44 -1.16 -2.51 -2.43
N THR A 45 -0.28 -2.61 -1.44
CA THR A 45 -0.53 -3.34 -0.20
C THR A 45 -1.76 -2.79 0.51
N LEU A 46 -1.85 -1.46 0.68
CA LEU A 46 -2.96 -0.83 1.38
C LEU A 46 -4.32 -1.11 0.70
N PHE A 47 -4.39 -1.00 -0.63
CA PHE A 47 -5.64 -1.22 -1.36
C PHE A 47 -6.04 -2.70 -1.37
N THR A 48 -5.07 -3.59 -1.52
CA THR A 48 -5.29 -5.05 -1.52
C THR A 48 -5.78 -5.53 -0.15
N GLU A 49 -5.14 -5.08 0.93
CA GLU A 49 -5.55 -5.43 2.29
C GLU A 49 -6.91 -4.83 2.65
N LEU A 50 -7.20 -3.58 2.23
CA LEU A 50 -8.49 -2.97 2.48
C LEU A 50 -9.63 -3.70 1.77
N ILE A 51 -9.47 -4.09 0.51
CA ILE A 51 -10.53 -4.79 -0.21
C ILE A 51 -10.74 -6.21 0.33
N ALA A 52 -9.67 -6.89 0.78
CA ALA A 52 -9.75 -8.17 1.46
C ALA A 52 -10.47 -8.05 2.82
N HIS A 53 -10.07 -7.07 3.64
CA HIS A 53 -10.67 -6.78 4.94
C HIS A 53 -12.17 -6.46 4.83
N THR A 54 -12.59 -5.78 3.76
CA THR A 54 -14.00 -5.49 3.52
C THR A 54 -14.73 -6.55 2.69
N ARG A 55 -14.09 -7.71 2.43
CA ARG A 55 -14.66 -8.84 1.68
C ARG A 55 -15.20 -8.43 0.30
N GLY A 56 -14.42 -7.63 -0.42
CA GLY A 56 -14.79 -7.14 -1.75
C GLY A 56 -15.70 -5.89 -1.76
N ASN A 57 -16.13 -5.39 -0.59
CA ASN A 57 -16.97 -4.19 -0.54
C ASN A 57 -16.15 -2.91 -0.76
N GLN A 58 -16.08 -2.48 -2.02
CA GLN A 58 -15.38 -1.25 -2.43
C GLN A 58 -15.90 0.01 -1.73
N SER A 59 -17.22 0.11 -1.53
CA SER A 59 -17.83 1.29 -0.87
C SER A 59 -17.47 1.37 0.61
N LYS A 60 -17.25 0.24 1.28
CA LYS A 60 -16.75 0.19 2.66
C LYS A 60 -15.25 0.50 2.71
N ALA A 61 -14.46 -0.08 1.80
CA ALA A 61 -13.02 0.16 1.73
C ALA A 61 -12.68 1.62 1.43
N ALA A 62 -13.35 2.21 0.44
CA ALA A 62 -13.17 3.62 0.08
C ALA A 62 -13.53 4.57 1.25
N ARG A 63 -14.59 4.26 2.00
CA ARG A 63 -14.97 5.00 3.21
C ARG A 63 -13.93 4.89 4.32
N MET A 64 -13.38 3.70 4.56
CA MET A 64 -12.29 3.51 5.53
C MET A 64 -11.04 4.30 5.17
N LEU A 65 -10.72 4.39 3.87
CA LEU A 65 -9.57 5.15 3.37
C LEU A 65 -9.85 6.67 3.26
N GLY A 66 -11.10 7.11 3.42
CA GLY A 66 -11.48 8.51 3.30
C GLY A 66 -11.46 9.04 1.85
N ILE A 67 -11.64 8.17 0.86
CA ILE A 67 -11.68 8.55 -0.56
C ILE A 67 -13.01 8.20 -1.21
N ASN A 68 -13.27 8.77 -2.39
CA ASN A 68 -14.46 8.41 -3.16
C ASN A 68 -14.33 6.99 -3.75
N ARG A 69 -15.46 6.28 -3.89
CA ARG A 69 -15.51 4.89 -4.42
C ARG A 69 -14.96 4.79 -5.85
N GLY A 70 -15.18 5.81 -6.70
CA GLY A 70 -14.70 5.81 -8.08
C GLY A 70 -13.17 5.80 -8.18
N SER A 71 -12.50 6.65 -7.41
CA SER A 71 -11.04 6.68 -7.24
C SER A 71 -10.53 5.37 -6.66
N PHE A 72 -11.24 4.80 -5.69
CA PHE A 72 -10.86 3.50 -5.14
C PHE A 72 -10.88 2.42 -6.23
N SER A 73 -11.97 2.33 -6.98
CA SER A 73 -12.13 1.36 -8.07
C SER A 73 -11.11 1.55 -9.18
N LYS A 74 -10.81 2.79 -9.58
CA LYS A 74 -9.79 3.10 -10.60
C LYS A 74 -8.41 2.58 -10.18
N LYS A 75 -8.01 2.85 -8.93
CA LYS A 75 -6.72 2.41 -8.40
C LYS A 75 -6.66 0.89 -8.25
N LEU A 76 -7.73 0.25 -7.77
CA LEU A 76 -7.80 -1.21 -7.66
C LEU A 76 -7.69 -1.87 -9.03
N ASN A 77 -8.36 -1.35 -10.05
CA ASN A 77 -8.25 -1.88 -11.42
C ASN A 77 -6.82 -1.76 -11.95
N GLN A 78 -6.15 -0.63 -11.73
CA GLN A 78 -4.74 -0.45 -12.11
C GLN A 78 -3.83 -1.49 -11.45
N ILE A 79 -4.01 -1.73 -10.15
CA ILE A 79 -3.25 -2.74 -9.41
C ILE A 79 -3.50 -4.15 -10.00
N THR A 80 -4.76 -4.52 -10.20
CA THR A 80 -5.12 -5.83 -10.76
C THR A 80 -4.57 -6.02 -12.17
N SER A 81 -4.66 -5.00 -13.03
CA SER A 81 -4.12 -5.05 -14.39
C SER A 81 -2.59 -5.18 -14.40
N ASN A 82 -1.88 -4.45 -13.54
CA ASN A 82 -0.43 -4.56 -13.41
C ASN A 82 -0.01 -5.95 -12.92
N LYS A 83 -0.76 -6.53 -11.98
CA LYS A 83 -0.50 -7.87 -11.45
C LYS A 83 -0.74 -8.97 -12.47
N LEU A 84 -1.79 -8.85 -13.29
CA LEU A 84 -2.08 -9.79 -14.38
C LEU A 84 -1.00 -9.71 -15.48
N GLY A 85 -0.56 -8.50 -15.87
CA GLY A 85 0.51 -8.34 -16.86
C GLY A 85 1.88 -8.88 -16.40
N LEU A 86 2.15 -8.88 -15.09
CA LEU A 86 3.32 -9.52 -14.50
C LEU A 86 3.26 -11.05 -14.53
N VAL A 87 2.08 -11.64 -14.38
CA VAL A 87 1.89 -13.11 -14.41
C VAL A 87 2.01 -13.66 -15.85
N GLU A 88 1.64 -12.89 -16.86
CA GLU A 88 1.77 -13.29 -18.28
C GLU A 88 3.21 -13.15 -18.83
N SER A 89 4.11 -12.48 -18.10
CA SER A 89 5.50 -12.23 -18.52
C SER A 89 6.54 -13.15 -17.86
N LEU A 90 6.10 -14.13 -17.05
CA LEU A 90 6.90 -15.17 -16.39
C LEU A 90 6.68 -16.53 -17.06
#